data_AF-A0A2V7QUF1-F1
#
_entry.id   AF-A0A2V7QUF1-F1
#
_cell.length_a   1.000
_cell.length_b   1.000
_cell.length_c   1.000
_cell.angle_alpha   90.00
_cell.angle_beta   90.00
_cell.angle_gamma   90.00
#
_symmetry.space_group_name_H-M   'P 1'
#
loop_
_entity.id
_entity.type
_entity.pdbx_description
1 polymer ?
#
loop_
_entity_poly.entity_id
_entity_poly.type
_entity_poly.pdbx_seq_one_letter_code
_entity_poly.pdbx_strand_id
1 'polypeptide(L)'
;MKRIIWWALIVLGVFFAVQGGEYSTRDLFVLDRRTRALTREVDSLQHQVDSLARFLKLVKSDSATQERIAREEFGMVRGDKEILYRFGDAPGTSGDKSR
;
A
#
# COMPACT_ATOMS: atom_id res chain seq x y z
N MET A 1 -37.20 -49.52 29.13
CA MET A 1 -37.44 -48.63 27.97
C MET A 1 -37.47 -47.15 28.34
N LYS A 2 -38.26 -46.69 29.32
CA LYS A 2 -38.33 -45.26 29.72
C LYS A 2 -36.98 -44.58 30.05
N ARG A 3 -36.05 -45.28 30.71
CA ARG A 3 -34.70 -44.75 31.00
C ARG A 3 -33.85 -44.50 29.75
N ILE A 4 -33.96 -45.37 28.75
CA ILE A 4 -33.22 -45.23 27.48
C ILE A 4 -33.77 -44.04 26.70
N ILE A 5 -35.09 -43.85 26.70
CA ILE A 5 -35.75 -42.70 26.08
C ILE A 5 -35.30 -41.39 26.76
N TRP A 6 -35.20 -41.39 28.09
CA TRP A 6 -34.69 -40.24 28.85
C TRP A 6 -33.22 -39.92 28.52
N TRP A 7 -32.37 -40.94 28.45
CA TRP A 7 -30.98 -40.75 28.04
C TRP A 7 -30.86 -40.24 26.60
N ALA A 8 -31.67 -40.76 25.68
CA ALA A 8 -31.70 -40.30 24.30
C ALA A 8 -32.14 -38.82 24.19
N LEU A 9 -33.13 -38.40 24.97
CA LEU A 9 -33.57 -37.00 25.03
C LEU A 9 -32.50 -36.09 25.63
N ILE A 10 -31.78 -36.54 26.66
CA ILE A 10 -30.66 -35.77 27.25
C ILE A 10 -29.53 -35.59 26.23
N VAL A 11 -29.12 -36.68 25.55
CA VAL A 11 -28.06 -36.62 24.54
C VAL A 11 -28.47 -35.72 23.37
N LEU A 12 -29.72 -35.80 22.93
CA LEU A 12 -30.26 -34.93 21.88
C LEU A 12 -30.27 -33.47 22.32
N GLY A 13 -30.69 -33.19 23.56
CA GLY A 13 -30.68 -31.83 24.13
C GLY A 13 -29.26 -31.26 24.24
N VAL A 14 -28.28 -32.05 24.68
CA VAL A 14 -26.87 -31.65 24.73
C VAL A 14 -26.32 -31.41 23.32
N PHE A 15 -26.65 -32.27 22.36
CA PHE A 15 -26.26 -32.09 20.96
C PHE A 15 -26.82 -30.79 20.37
N PHE A 16 -28.11 -30.51 20.62
CA PHE A 16 -28.75 -29.26 20.21
C PHE A 16 -28.25 -28.04 20.99
N ALA A 17 -27.83 -28.17 22.25
CA ALA A 17 -27.23 -27.07 23.00
C ALA A 17 -25.82 -26.73 22.47
N VAL A 18 -25.02 -27.74 22.14
CA VAL A 18 -23.70 -27.56 21.51
C VAL A 18 -23.82 -26.98 20.09
N GLN A 19 -24.89 -27.34 19.36
CA GLN A 19 -25.07 -26.92 17.97
C GLN A 19 -25.92 -25.66 17.79
N GLY A 20 -26.88 -25.42 18.69
CA GLY A 20 -27.91 -24.39 18.63
C GLY A 20 -27.91 -23.39 19.78
N GLY A 21 -26.93 -23.45 20.68
CA GLY A 21 -26.70 -22.40 21.68
C GLY A 21 -26.12 -21.14 21.04
N GLU A 22 -26.99 -20.38 20.36
CA GLU A 22 -26.94 -18.96 19.95
C GLU A 22 -25.73 -18.40 19.17
N TYR A 23 -24.54 -18.97 19.30
CA TYR A 23 -23.35 -18.72 18.49
C TYR A 23 -22.61 -20.03 18.30
N SER A 24 -22.98 -20.78 17.26
CA SER A 24 -22.31 -22.03 16.91
C SER A 24 -20.80 -21.80 16.80
N THR A 25 -19.98 -22.72 17.33
CA THR A 25 -18.51 -22.71 17.15
C THR A 25 -18.10 -22.52 15.69
N ARG A 26 -18.94 -22.95 14.74
CA ARG A 26 -18.75 -22.72 13.30
C ARG A 26 -18.79 -21.26 12.90
N ASP A 27 -19.62 -20.45 13.54
CA ASP A 27 -19.77 -19.04 13.21
C ASP A 27 -18.58 -18.21 13.72
N LEU A 28 -18.00 -18.58 14.86
CA LEU A 28 -16.70 -18.06 15.33
C LEU A 28 -15.58 -18.32 14.32
N PHE A 29 -15.54 -19.50 13.70
CA PHE A 29 -14.55 -19.80 12.65
C PHE A 29 -14.80 -19.01 11.36
N VAL A 30 -16.06 -18.82 10.96
CA VAL A 30 -16.40 -18.01 9.78
C VAL A 30 -16.08 -16.54 10.02
N LEU A 31 -16.40 -16.03 11.21
CA LEU A 31 -16.11 -14.66 11.61
C LEU A 31 -14.60 -14.42 11.71
N ASP A 32 -13.85 -15.30 12.37
CA ASP A 32 -12.37 -15.22 12.45
C ASP A 32 -11.72 -15.23 11.05
N ARG A 33 -12.22 -16.06 10.13
CA ARG A 33 -11.73 -16.06 8.74
C ARG A 33 -12.03 -14.74 8.02
N ARG A 34 -13.23 -14.18 8.19
CA ARG A 34 -13.60 -12.89 7.60
C ARG A 34 -12.77 -11.75 8.19
N THR A 35 -12.64 -11.70 9.52
CA THR A 35 -11.81 -10.71 10.21
C THR A 35 -10.37 -10.78 9.73
N ARG A 36 -9.77 -11.97 9.64
CA ARG A 36 -8.40 -12.14 9.12
C ARG A 36 -8.24 -11.70 7.67
N ALA A 37 -9.24 -11.95 6.82
CA ALA A 37 -9.19 -11.51 5.43
C ALA A 37 -9.23 -9.97 5.34
N LEU A 38 -10.16 -9.34 6.06
CA LEU A 38 -10.28 -7.88 6.09
C LEU A 38 -9.04 -7.22 6.70
N THR A 39 -8.49 -7.77 7.80
CA THR A 39 -7.25 -7.25 8.41
C THR A 39 -6.08 -7.30 7.42
N ARG A 40 -5.92 -8.40 6.67
CA ARG A 40 -4.87 -8.49 5.64
C ARG A 40 -5.04 -7.47 4.53
N GLU A 41 -6.28 -7.23 4.10
CA GLU A 41 -6.56 -6.22 3.09
C GLU A 41 -6.19 -4.83 3.60
N VAL A 42 -6.62 -4.47 4.81
CA VAL A 42 -6.25 -3.21 5.47
C VAL A 42 -4.73 -3.07 5.60
N ASP A 43 -4.02 -4.11 6.06
CA ASP A 43 -2.57 -4.08 6.20
C ASP A 43 -1.88 -3.85 4.84
N SER A 44 -2.37 -4.50 3.79
CA SER A 44 -1.83 -4.33 2.44
C SER A 44 -2.04 -2.91 1.89
N LEU A 45 -3.19 -2.30 2.18
CA LEU A 45 -3.50 -0.92 1.78
C LEU A 45 -2.68 0.07 2.59
N GLN A 46 -2.55 -0.15 3.90
CA GLN A 46 -1.71 0.68 4.76
C GLN A 46 -0.25 0.67 4.29
N HIS A 47 0.27 -0.51 3.92
CA HIS A 47 1.62 -0.61 3.38
C HIS A 47 1.81 0.21 2.09
N GLN A 48 0.82 0.21 1.20
CA GLN A 48 0.84 1.02 -0.02
C GLN A 48 0.80 2.51 0.31
N VAL A 49 -0.07 2.95 1.21
CA VAL A 49 -0.15 4.35 1.67
C VAL A 49 1.18 4.79 2.27
N ASP A 50 1.78 3.98 3.15
CA ASP A 50 3.07 4.29 3.77
C ASP A 50 4.19 4.38 2.73
N SER A 51 4.20 3.47 1.74
CA SER A 51 5.18 3.49 0.66
C SER A 51 5.07 4.77 -0.18
N LEU A 52 3.85 5.19 -0.50
CA LEU A 52 3.58 6.39 -1.29
C LEU A 52 3.90 7.66 -0.50
N ALA A 53 3.59 7.68 0.79
CA ALA A 53 3.94 8.78 1.69
C ALA A 53 5.46 8.95 1.79
N ARG A 54 6.22 7.84 1.90
CA ARG A 54 7.69 7.88 1.85
C ARG A 54 8.20 8.43 0.54
N PHE A 55 7.65 7.97 -0.59
CA PHE A 55 8.04 8.47 -1.91
C PHE A 55 7.74 9.96 -2.07
N LEU A 56 6.55 10.41 -1.67
CA LEU A 56 6.17 11.83 -1.69
C LEU A 56 7.13 12.67 -0.85
N LYS A 57 7.56 12.16 0.32
CA LYS A 57 8.57 12.85 1.14
C LYS A 57 9.90 13.01 0.40
N LEU A 58 10.37 11.96 -0.30
CA LEU A 58 11.59 12.03 -1.11
C LEU A 58 11.44 13.07 -2.22
N VAL A 59 10.35 13.04 -2.98
CA VAL A 59 10.10 14.03 -4.04
C VAL A 59 10.08 15.46 -3.49
N LYS A 60 9.57 15.69 -2.27
CA LYS A 60 9.52 17.03 -1.68
C LYS A 60 10.82 17.52 -1.06
N SER A 61 11.66 16.63 -0.54
CA SER A 61 12.80 17.00 0.31
C SER A 61 14.17 16.62 -0.23
N ASP A 62 14.23 15.67 -1.17
CA ASP A 62 15.49 15.21 -1.75
C ASP A 62 15.75 15.91 -3.09
N SER A 63 16.81 16.73 -3.13
CA SER A 63 17.18 17.50 -4.31
C SER A 63 17.62 16.61 -5.48
N ALA A 64 18.27 15.47 -5.20
CA ALA A 64 18.67 14.52 -6.24
C ALA A 64 17.46 13.87 -6.91
N THR A 65 16.45 13.47 -6.13
CA THR A 65 15.18 12.96 -6.65
C THR A 65 14.45 14.01 -7.48
N GLN A 66 14.40 15.27 -7.03
CA GLN A 66 13.79 16.37 -7.78
C GLN A 66 14.50 16.62 -9.10
N GLU A 67 15.83 16.68 -9.08
CA GLU A 67 16.64 16.91 -10.27
C GLU A 67 16.46 15.77 -11.28
N ARG A 68 16.41 14.52 -10.82
CA ARG A 68 16.12 13.37 -11.70
C ARG A 68 14.74 13.48 -12.36
N ILE A 69 13.69 13.77 -11.59
CA ILE A 69 12.33 13.93 -12.12
C ILE A 69 12.27 15.12 -13.08
N ALA A 70 12.92 16.24 -12.76
CA ALA A 70 13.01 17.39 -13.64
C ALA A 70 13.73 17.04 -14.95
N ARG A 71 14.85 16.29 -14.90
CA ARG A 71 15.53 15.83 -16.11
C ARG A 71 14.64 14.93 -16.97
N GLU A 72 13.87 14.03 -16.35
CA GLU A 72 12.91 13.18 -17.06
C GLU A 72 11.81 14.02 -17.74
N GLU A 73 11.24 15.00 -17.04
CA GLU A 73 10.18 15.87 -17.56
C GLU A 73 10.66 16.80 -18.68
N PHE A 74 11.84 17.42 -18.51
CA PHE A 74 12.43 18.33 -19.49
C PHE A 74 13.21 17.62 -20.60
N GLY A 75 13.24 16.28 -20.62
CA GLY A 75 13.95 15.48 -21.62
C GLY A 75 15.47 15.48 -21.48
N MET A 76 16.04 16.04 -20.41
CA MET A 76 17.47 16.15 -20.14
C MET A 76 18.13 14.83 -19.63
N VAL A 77 17.52 13.68 -19.90
CA VAL A 77 18.09 12.36 -19.57
C VAL A 77 18.99 11.90 -20.72
N ARG A 78 20.13 11.32 -20.39
CA ARG A 78 21.14 10.80 -21.34
C ARG A 78 20.46 9.81 -22.32
N GLY A 79 20.06 10.29 -23.49
CA GLY A 79 19.17 9.62 -24.47
C GLY A 79 18.65 10.57 -25.57
N ASP A 80 17.64 10.16 -26.37
CA ASP A 80 17.14 10.82 -27.61
C ASP A 80 16.63 12.28 -27.48
N LYS A 81 16.59 12.84 -26.27
CA LYS A 81 16.01 14.17 -25.98
C LYS A 81 16.97 15.12 -25.27
N GLU A 82 18.27 14.86 -25.26
CA GLU A 82 19.25 15.75 -24.62
C GLU A 82 19.27 17.14 -25.31
N ILE A 83 18.54 18.11 -24.75
CA ILE A 83 18.55 19.49 -25.22
C ILE A 83 19.74 20.21 -24.58
N LEU A 84 20.84 20.33 -25.32
CA LEU A 84 22.01 21.11 -24.93
C LEU A 84 21.77 22.61 -25.18
N TYR A 85 21.38 23.36 -24.15
CA TYR A 85 21.38 24.81 -24.22
C TYR A 85 22.80 25.35 -24.05
N ARG A 86 23.44 25.72 -25.17
CA ARG A 86 24.67 26.51 -25.18
C ARG A 86 24.30 27.98 -25.14
N PHE A 87 24.41 28.62 -23.98
CA PHE A 87 24.44 30.08 -23.90
C PHE A 87 25.78 30.53 -24.48
N GLY A 88 25.79 30.87 -25.77
CA GLY A 88 26.94 31.55 -26.38
C GLY A 88 27.06 32.95 -25.80
N ASP A 89 28.29 33.38 -25.50
CA ASP A 89 28.58 34.76 -25.15
C ASP A 89 27.92 35.68 -26.17
N ALA A 90 27.17 36.67 -25.67
CA ALA A 90 26.46 37.63 -26.50
C ALA A 90 27.40 38.22 -27.57
N PRO A 91 26.99 38.31 -28.85
CA PRO A 91 27.80 38.92 -29.89
C PRO A 91 27.87 40.43 -29.61
N GLY A 92 28.89 40.85 -28.86
CA GLY A 92 29.09 42.27 -28.54
C GLY A 92 29.97 42.60 -27.33
N THR A 93 30.47 41.64 -26.56
CA THR A 93 31.34 41.94 -25.40
C THR A 93 32.77 41.39 -25.56
N SER A 94 33.39 41.66 -26.71
CA SER A 94 34.85 41.77 -26.77
C SER A 94 35.22 43.17 -26.29
N GLY A 95 35.32 43.30 -24.96
CA GLY A 95 35.90 44.48 -24.33
C GLY A 95 37.30 44.72 -24.88
N ASP A 96 37.44 45.85 -25.57
CA ASP A 96 38.68 46.60 -25.76
C ASP A 96 39.56 46.50 -24.51
N LYS A 97 40.66 45.76 -24.62
CA LYS A 97 41.80 45.87 -23.73
C LYS A 97 42.91 46.60 -24.47
N SER A 98 42.77 47.92 -24.51
CA SER A 98 43.90 48.83 -24.66
C SER A 98 44.80 48.72 -23.42
N ARG A 99 45.91 47.98 -23.54
CA ARG A 99 47.24 48.30 -22.96
C ARG A 99 48.30 47.30 -23.38
#